data_AF-A0A355F6G8-F1
#
_entry.id   AF-A0A355F6G8-F1
#
_cell.length_a   1.000
_cell.length_b   1.000
_cell.length_c   1.000
_cell.angle_alpha   90.00
_cell.angle_beta   90.00
_cell.angle_gamma   90.00
#
_symmetry.space_group_name_H-M   'P 1'
#
loop_
_entity.id
_entity.type
_entity.pdbx_description
1 polymer ?
#
loop_
_entity_poly.entity_id
_entity_poly.type
_entity_poly.pdbx_seq_one_letter_code
_entity_poly.pdbx_strand_id
1 'polypeptide(L)' 'GNIAGLDPQRIGDAAALVDDLKLDSLSLLEIGVDVDLAFKLNLPDERYKEIRTLPQMVELVEQRLGELAGVPTGAA' A
#
# COMPACT_ATOMS: atom_id res chain seq x y z
N GLY A 1 15.56 -2.50 -1.95
CA GLY A 1 15.14 -3.78 -1.38
C GLY A 1 14.25 -4.47 -2.38
N ASN A 2 14.38 -5.77 -2.57
CA ASN A 2 13.41 -6.56 -3.32
C ASN A 2 12.62 -7.36 -2.29
N ILE A 3 11.53 -6.76 -1.80
CA ILE A 3 10.79 -7.26 -0.62
C ILE A 3 9.99 -8.52 -0.98
N ALA A 4 9.48 -8.58 -2.22
CA ALA A 4 8.68 -9.70 -2.70
C ALA A 4 9.39 -10.62 -3.69
N GLY A 5 10.56 -10.24 -4.21
CA GLY A 5 11.23 -11.00 -5.28
C GLY A 5 10.47 -10.99 -6.62
N LEU A 6 9.46 -10.11 -6.76
CA LEU A 6 8.57 -10.06 -7.92
C LEU A 6 9.08 -9.07 -8.97
N ASP A 7 8.84 -9.41 -10.23
CA ASP A 7 9.07 -8.50 -11.36
C ASP A 7 7.93 -7.47 -11.42
N PRO A 8 8.21 -6.16 -11.26
CA PRO A 8 7.19 -5.12 -11.33
C PRO A 8 6.38 -5.13 -12.62
N GLN A 9 6.97 -5.57 -13.75
CA GLN A 9 6.26 -5.64 -15.04
C GLN A 9 5.19 -6.73 -15.08
N ARG A 10 5.20 -7.66 -14.12
CA ARG A 10 4.25 -8.77 -14.02
C ARG A 10 3.17 -8.52 -12.98
N ILE A 11 3.24 -7.42 -12.25
CA ILE A 11 2.23 -7.03 -11.27
C ILE A 11 1.10 -6.32 -12.02
N GLY A 12 -0.10 -6.90 -12.01
CA GLY A 12 -1.28 -6.25 -12.58
C GLY A 12 -1.77 -5.13 -11.68
N ASP A 13 -2.34 -4.08 -12.27
CA ASP A 13 -2.84 -2.91 -11.53
C ASP A 13 -3.89 -3.28 -10.48
N ALA A 14 -4.71 -4.31 -10.76
CA ALA A 14 -5.75 -4.82 -9.86
C ALA A 14 -5.33 -6.08 -9.09
N ALA A 15 -4.03 -6.39 -9.02
CA ALA A 15 -3.56 -7.65 -8.43
C ALA A 15 -3.92 -7.76 -6.94
N ALA A 16 -4.40 -8.95 -6.56
CA ALA A 16 -4.55 -9.34 -5.17
C ALA A 16 -3.19 -9.65 -4.56
N LEU A 17 -2.84 -8.98 -3.46
CA LEU A 17 -1.52 -9.08 -2.85
C LEU A 17 -1.25 -10.49 -2.30
N VAL A 18 -2.27 -11.14 -1.72
CA VAL A 18 -2.15 -12.51 -1.19
C VAL A 18 -2.42 -13.53 -2.29
N ASP A 19 -3.48 -13.35 -3.07
CA ASP A 19 -3.94 -14.40 -3.98
C ASP A 19 -3.13 -14.45 -5.29
N ASP A 20 -2.80 -13.30 -5.88
CA ASP A 20 -2.07 -13.23 -7.16
C ASP A 20 -0.56 -13.12 -6.94
N LEU A 21 -0.14 -12.23 -6.04
CA LEU A 21 1.27 -11.97 -5.77
C LEU A 21 1.88 -12.92 -4.73
N LYS A 22 1.05 -13.76 -4.08
CA LYS A 22 1.46 -14.76 -3.08
C LYS A 22 2.28 -14.17 -1.94
N LEU A 23 2.01 -12.92 -1.57
CA LEU A 23 2.67 -12.27 -0.45
C LEU A 23 2.14 -12.81 0.87
N ASP A 24 3.05 -13.14 1.77
CA ASP A 24 2.71 -13.53 3.13
C ASP A 24 2.41 -12.29 4.00
N SER A 25 1.85 -12.51 5.19
CA SER A 25 1.50 -11.43 6.11
C SER A 25 2.72 -10.64 6.59
N LEU A 26 3.92 -11.25 6.59
CA LEU A 26 5.16 -10.58 6.98
C LEU A 26 5.62 -9.62 5.87
N SER A 27 5.65 -10.08 4.62
CA SER A 27 5.97 -9.28 3.43
C SER A 27 5.01 -8.11 3.30
N LEU A 28 3.71 -8.33 3.54
CA LEU A 28 2.72 -7.27 3.52
C LEU A 28 2.96 -6.20 4.60
N LEU A 29 3.34 -6.62 5.80
CA LEU A 29 3.69 -5.71 6.88
C LEU A 29 4.95 -4.91 6.54
N GLU A 30 6.00 -5.57 6.03
CA GLU A 30 7.24 -4.92 5.59
C GLU A 30 6.97 -3.90 4.48
N ILE A 31 6.16 -4.26 3.47
CA ILE A 31 5.75 -3.33 2.41
C ILE A 31 4.99 -2.14 2.99
N GLY A 32 4.04 -2.39 3.91
CA GLY A 32 3.29 -1.32 4.57
C GLY A 32 4.20 -0.36 5.34
N VAL A 33 5.17 -0.88 6.08
CA VAL A 33 6.17 -0.09 6.82
C VAL A 33 7.08 0.67 5.86
N ASP A 34 7.57 0.05 4.78
CA ASP A 34 8.40 0.70 3.77
C ASP A 34 7.65 1.85 3.08
N VAL A 35 6.37 1.64 2.76
CA VAL A 35 5.49 2.67 2.20
C VAL A 35 5.26 3.81 3.20
N ASP A 36 4.98 3.50 4.46
CA ASP A 36 4.81 4.50 5.53
C ASP A 36 6.04 5.39 5.66
N LEU A 37 7.23 4.78 5.68
CA LEU A 37 8.51 5.48 5.80
C LEU A 37 8.84 6.29 4.54
N ALA A 38 8.59 5.74 3.35
CA ALA A 38 8.87 6.40 2.08
C ALA A 38 8.03 7.67 1.88
N PHE A 39 6.76 7.61 2.25
CA PHE A 39 5.80 8.71 2.06
C PHE A 39 5.52 9.51 3.34
N LYS A 40 6.08 9.11 4.48
CA LYS A 40 5.90 9.72 5.81
C LYS A 40 4.43 9.82 6.22
N LEU A 41 3.69 8.72 6.01
CA LEU A 41 2.23 8.69 6.20
C LEU A 41 1.83 8.67 7.69
N ASN A 42 2.67 8.06 8.53
CA ASN A 42 2.46 7.90 9.97
C ASN A 42 1.12 7.22 10.27
N LEU A 43 0.81 6.16 9.52
CA LEU A 43 -0.39 5.34 9.66
C LEU A 43 -0.13 4.15 10.61
N PRO A 44 -1.14 3.69 11.36
CA PRO A 44 -0.98 2.52 12.22
C PRO A 44 -0.94 1.23 11.40
N ASP A 45 -0.13 0.27 11.84
CA ASP A 45 0.10 -1.04 11.21
C ASP A 45 -1.20 -1.80 10.89
N GLU A 46 -2.24 -1.63 11.70
CA GLU A 46 -3.56 -2.23 11.50
C GLU A 46 -4.16 -1.87 10.13
N ARG A 47 -3.94 -0.65 9.64
CA ARG A 47 -4.47 -0.20 8.35
C ARG A 47 -3.84 -0.96 7.19
N TYR A 48 -2.55 -1.27 7.28
CA TYR A 48 -1.86 -2.04 6.26
C TYR A 48 -2.29 -3.52 6.25
N LYS A 49 -2.71 -4.07 7.40
CA LYS A 49 -3.21 -5.46 7.51
C LYS A 49 -4.57 -5.67 6.85
N GLU A 50 -5.36 -4.61 6.69
CA GLU A 50 -6.68 -4.65 6.05
C GLU A 50 -6.57 -4.64 4.51
N ILE A 51 -5.42 -4.26 3.96
CA ILE A 51 -5.18 -4.15 2.52
C ILE A 51 -5.04 -5.54 1.90
N ARG A 52 -5.82 -5.81 0.85
CA ARG A 52 -5.81 -7.10 0.14
C ARG A 52 -5.38 -6.98 -1.31
N THR A 53 -5.43 -5.79 -1.89
CA THR A 53 -5.16 -5.55 -3.31
C THR A 53 -4.22 -4.36 -3.50
N LEU A 54 -3.53 -4.32 -4.63
CA LEU A 54 -2.64 -3.21 -4.97
C LEU A 54 -3.37 -1.86 -5.07
N PRO A 55 -4.56 -1.74 -5.71
CA PRO A 55 -5.30 -0.47 -5.75
C PRO A 55 -5.62 0.07 -4.37
N GLN A 56 -6.01 -0.80 -3.42
CA GLN A 56 -6.30 -0.38 -2.05
C GLN A 56 -5.06 0.21 -1.35
N MET A 57 -3.87 -0.34 -1.62
CA MET A 57 -2.62 0.23 -1.11
C MET A 57 -2.39 1.63 -1.68
N VAL A 58 -2.54 1.78 -3.00
CA VAL A 58 -2.35 3.07 -3.68
C VAL A 58 -3.35 4.10 -3.17
N GLU A 59 -4.64 3.75 -3.10
CA GLU A 59 -5.68 4.64 -2.59
C GLU A 59 -5.39 5.10 -1.16
N LEU A 60 -4.94 4.20 -0.28
CA LEU A 60 -4.59 4.57 1.10
C LEU A 60 -3.48 5.63 1.13
N VAL A 61 -2.44 5.45 0.32
CA VAL A 61 -1.32 6.37 0.21
C VAL A 61 -1.78 7.71 -0.36
N GLU A 62 -2.54 7.70 -1.46
CA GLU A 62 -3.03 8.91 -2.11
C GLU A 62 -3.97 9.71 -1.21
N GLN A 63 -4.92 9.04 -0.54
CA GLN A 63 -5.82 9.67 0.43
C GLN A 63 -5.02 10.36 1.53
N ARG A 64 -4.03 9.65 2.09
CA ARG A 64 -3.23 10.18 3.19
C ARG A 64 -2.33 11.34 2.76
N LEU A 65 -1.75 11.26 1.57
CA LEU A 65 -0.99 12.37 1.00
C LEU A 65 -1.87 13.59 0.72
N GLY A 66 -3.10 13.40 0.26
CA GLY A 66 -4.09 14.47 0.09
C GLY A 66 -4.41 15.18 1.41
N GLU A 67 -4.65 14.41 2.47
CA GLU A 67 -4.86 14.95 3.83
C GLU A 67 -3.65 15.75 4.32
N LEU A 68 -2.43 15.22 4.14
CA LEU A 68 -1.19 15.87 4.55
C LEU A 68 -0.90 17.15 3.75
N ALA A 69 -1.29 17.18 2.48
CA ALA A 69 -1.17 18.36 1.61
C ALA A 69 -2.24 19.43 1.92
N GLY A 70 -3.15 19.18 2.87
CA GLY A 70 -4.25 20.10 3.19
C GLY A 70 -5.30 20.19 2.08
N VAL A 71 -5.32 19.22 1.16
CA VAL A 71 -6.41 19.08 0.19
C VAL A 71 -7.53 18.33 0.90
N PRO A 72 -8.68 18.97 1.21
CA PRO A 72 -9.80 18.24 1.76
C PRO A 72 -10.27 17.23 0.72
N THR A 73 -10.03 15.95 0.98
CA THR A 73 -10.66 14.82 0.29
C THR A 73 -12.13 14.83 0.67
N GLY A 74 -12.86 15.74 0.03
CA GLY A 74 -14.24 16.11 0.29
C GLY A 74 -14.71 16.95 -0.87
N ALA A 75 -14.69 16.38 -2.08
CA ALA A 75 -15.36 16.95 -3.22
C ALA A 75 -15.88 15.83 -4.15
N ALA A 76 -17.21 15.70 -4.11
CA ALA A 76 -18.13 14.91 -4.93
C ALA A 76 -18.32 13.43 -4.55
#